data_AF-A0A1G6GNH8-F1
#
_entry.id   AF-A0A1G6GNH8-F1
#
_cell.length_a   1.000
_cell.length_b   1.000
_cell.length_c   1.000
_cell.angle_alpha   90.00
_cell.angle_beta   90.00
_cell.angle_gamma   90.00
#
_symmetry.space_group_name_H-M   'P 1'
#
loop_
_entity.id
_entity.type
_entity.pdbx_description
1 polymer ?
#
loop_
_entity_poly.entity_id
_entity_poly.type
_entity_poly.pdbx_seq_one_letter_code
_entity_poly.pdbx_strand_id
1 'polypeptide(L)'
;MLEQLQHLRQQVQSLVRHAQSLQQKLSNQQHEHAQTAQTLQRQLDDARAQLKQAEQQQQAHVDELRQGKDRHQQLQQEHQTLSDKYQRLESSCNELRKRFEALITQKNQLKSDYDNLGVQNDSLQLQLKELGQMRDQLHKKNEQARQKVEAIIQRLAILGTAQDSHSQEIQQLAHPHAEQLDLEDSTSNE
;
A
#
# COMPACT_ATOMS: atom_id res chain seq x y z
N MET A 1 14.02 96.72 101.32
CA MET A 1 14.47 96.92 99.91
C MET A 1 15.50 95.89 99.45
N LEU A 2 16.55 95.58 100.23
CA LEU A 2 17.60 94.63 99.84
C LEU A 2 17.11 93.18 99.64
N GLU A 3 16.25 92.67 100.54
CA GLU A 3 15.72 91.30 100.45
C GLU A 3 14.79 91.08 99.25
N GLN A 4 13.95 92.06 98.91
CA GLN A 4 13.09 92.01 97.73
C GLN A 4 13.90 92.00 96.42
N LEU A 5 15.01 92.75 96.38
CA LEU A 5 15.96 92.74 95.26
C LEU A 5 16.68 91.40 95.14
N GLN A 6 17.05 90.77 96.26
CA GLN A 6 17.64 89.42 96.26
C GLN A 6 16.63 88.34 95.81
N HIS A 7 15.38 88.42 96.25
CA HIS A 7 14.34 87.49 95.85
C HIS A 7 14.02 87.60 94.35
N LEU A 8 13.89 88.83 93.83
CA LEU A 8 13.68 89.08 92.40
C LEU A 8 14.88 88.58 91.57
N ARG A 9 16.11 88.79 92.06
CA ARG A 9 17.32 88.28 91.41
C ARG A 9 17.34 86.74 91.35
N GLN A 10 16.90 86.04 92.40
CA GLN A 10 16.78 84.58 92.38
C GLN A 10 15.69 84.11 91.40
N GLN A 11 14.53 84.77 91.37
CA GLN A 11 13.46 84.47 90.41
C GLN A 11 13.93 84.64 88.96
N VAL A 12 14.60 85.74 88.62
CA VAL A 12 15.16 85.97 87.29
C VAL A 12 16.19 84.90 86.93
N GLN A 13 17.08 84.51 87.86
CA GLN A 13 18.01 83.41 87.63
C GLN A 13 17.30 82.08 87.39
N SER A 14 16.21 81.80 88.10
CA SER A 14 15.42 80.57 87.89
C SER A 14 14.74 80.56 86.53
N LEU A 15 14.17 81.70 86.10
CA LEU A 15 13.54 81.86 84.79
C LEU A 15 14.54 81.73 83.65
N VAL A 16 15.75 82.29 83.80
CA VAL A 16 16.83 82.14 82.81
C VAL A 16 17.23 80.67 82.69
N ARG A 17 17.39 79.94 83.80
CA ARG A 17 17.66 78.50 83.76
C ARG A 17 16.52 77.71 83.11
N HIS A 18 15.27 78.08 83.37
CA HIS A 18 14.10 77.45 82.76
C HIS A 18 14.02 77.71 81.25
N ALA A 19 14.29 78.94 80.80
CA ALA A 19 14.34 79.31 79.40
C ALA A 19 15.48 78.58 78.66
N GLN A 20 16.66 78.48 79.28
CA GLN A 20 17.78 77.69 78.76
C GLN A 20 17.42 76.20 78.66
N SER A 21 16.76 75.63 79.68
CA SER A 21 16.31 74.24 79.66
C SER A 21 15.27 73.99 78.56
N LEU A 22 14.30 74.88 78.39
CA LEU A 22 13.29 74.79 77.33
C LEU A 22 13.92 74.91 75.93
N GLN A 23 14.87 75.83 75.76
CA GLN A 23 15.58 75.99 74.49
C GLN A 23 16.40 74.75 74.13
N GLN A 24 17.05 74.13 75.11
CA GLN A 24 17.77 72.88 74.91
C GLN A 24 16.83 71.72 74.57
N LYS A 25 15.68 71.61 75.26
CA LYS A 25 14.64 70.61 74.93
C LYS A 25 14.09 70.79 73.51
N LEU A 26 13.82 72.03 73.11
CA LEU A 26 13.33 72.34 71.76
C LEU A 26 14.36 71.97 70.69
N SER A 27 15.64 72.28 70.92
CA SER A 27 16.74 71.90 70.03
C SER A 27 16.88 70.38 69.92
N ASN A 28 16.79 69.66 71.04
CA ASN A 28 16.83 68.20 71.04
C ASN A 28 15.65 67.60 70.27
N GLN A 29 14.42 68.08 70.52
CA GLN A 29 13.24 67.64 69.77
C GLN A 29 13.36 67.92 68.27
N GLN A 30 13.85 69.09 67.86
CA GLN A 30 14.07 69.39 66.44
C GLN A 30 15.08 68.42 65.81
N HIS A 31 16.15 68.09 66.53
CA HIS A 31 17.14 67.13 66.05
C HIS A 31 16.56 65.72 65.91
N GLU A 32 15.84 65.24 66.92
CA GLU A 32 15.16 63.94 66.90
C GLU A 32 14.13 63.86 65.76
N HIS A 33 13.34 64.92 65.55
CA HIS A 33 12.40 64.99 64.43
C HIS A 33 13.09 64.96 63.08
N ALA A 34 14.18 65.72 62.90
CA ALA A 34 14.95 65.72 61.66
C ALA A 34 15.59 64.35 61.37
N GLN A 35 16.14 63.69 62.39
CA GLN A 35 16.66 62.32 62.27
C GLN A 35 15.55 61.34 61.89
N THR A 36 14.41 61.38 62.58
CA THR A 36 13.28 60.49 62.30
C THR A 36 12.74 60.68 60.87
N ALA A 37 12.61 61.94 60.43
CA ALA A 37 12.20 62.25 59.06
C ALA A 37 13.19 61.71 58.02
N GLN A 38 14.50 61.82 58.25
CA GLN A 38 15.51 61.23 57.37
C GLN A 38 15.43 59.70 57.33
N THR A 39 15.22 59.05 58.47
CA THR A 39 15.09 57.58 58.53
C THR A 39 13.85 57.11 57.76
N LEU A 40 12.71 57.75 57.95
CA LEU A 40 11.47 57.44 57.22
C LEU A 40 11.63 57.70 55.71
N GLN A 41 12.31 58.77 55.33
CA GLN A 41 12.58 59.08 53.93
C GLN A 41 13.41 57.97 53.26
N ARG A 42 14.49 57.51 53.92
CA ARG A 42 15.29 56.38 53.43
C ARG A 42 14.45 55.11 53.28
N GLN A 43 13.64 54.79 54.29
CA GLN A 43 12.76 53.62 54.23
C GLN A 43 11.75 53.70 53.08
N LEU A 44 11.20 54.88 52.79
CA LEU A 44 10.30 55.09 51.64
C LEU A 44 11.02 54.91 50.31
N ASP A 45 12.25 55.43 50.18
CA ASP A 45 13.03 55.30 48.96
C ASP A 45 13.47 53.84 48.72
N ASP A 46 13.86 53.13 49.78
CA ASP A 46 14.17 51.69 49.72
C ASP A 46 12.92 50.87 49.33
N ALA A 47 11.77 51.15 49.95
CA ALA A 47 10.51 50.47 49.63
C ALA A 47 10.07 50.73 48.17
N ARG A 48 10.26 51.96 47.66
CA ARG A 48 9.98 52.30 46.25
C ARG A 48 10.91 51.56 45.29
N ALA A 49 12.19 51.44 45.64
CA ALA A 49 13.14 50.68 44.82
C ALA A 49 12.75 49.19 44.76
N GLN A 50 12.37 48.61 45.89
CA GLN A 50 11.88 47.22 45.97
C GLN A 50 10.58 47.02 45.18
N LEU A 51 9.62 47.95 45.29
CA LEU A 51 8.37 47.89 44.52
C LEU A 51 8.65 47.87 43.02
N LYS A 52 9.51 48.78 42.55
CA LYS A 52 9.89 48.87 41.13
C LYS A 52 10.58 47.59 40.64
N GLN A 53 11.44 46.99 41.48
CA GLN A 53 12.08 45.72 41.17
C GLN A 53 11.05 44.58 41.08
N ALA A 54 10.11 44.51 42.02
CA ALA A 54 9.05 43.51 42.02
C ALA A 54 8.13 43.63 40.80
N GLU A 55 7.77 44.86 40.39
CA GLU A 55 6.99 45.12 39.17
C GLU A 55 7.72 44.62 37.92
N GLN A 56 9.03 44.86 37.81
CA GLN A 56 9.84 44.36 36.69
C GLN A 56 9.92 42.84 36.66
N GLN A 57 10.09 42.20 37.82
CA GLN A 57 10.09 40.74 37.94
C GLN A 57 8.73 40.15 37.58
N GLN A 58 7.64 40.77 38.04
CA GLN A 58 6.29 40.35 37.69
C GLN A 58 6.04 40.44 36.18
N GLN A 59 6.48 41.52 35.54
CA GLN A 59 6.36 41.66 34.10
C GLN A 59 7.16 40.58 33.35
N ALA A 60 8.39 40.30 33.77
CA ALA A 60 9.21 39.23 33.19
C ALA A 60 8.51 37.86 33.32
N HIS A 61 7.96 37.53 34.49
CA HIS A 61 7.22 36.29 34.70
C HIS A 61 5.94 36.19 33.86
N VAL A 62 5.24 37.31 33.64
CA VAL A 62 4.06 37.35 32.76
C VAL A 62 4.46 37.02 31.32
N ASP A 63 5.57 37.59 30.84
CA ASP A 63 6.07 37.35 29.49
C ASP A 63 6.56 35.90 29.32
N GLU A 64 7.26 35.35 30.32
CA GLU A 64 7.66 33.93 30.35
C GLU A 64 6.45 32.99 30.33
N LEU A 65 5.42 33.28 31.14
CA LEU A 65 4.20 32.49 31.19
C LEU A 65 3.46 32.52 29.86
N ARG A 66 3.40 33.70 29.22
CA ARG A 66 2.80 33.86 27.89
C ARG A 66 3.54 33.03 26.85
N GLN A 67 4.88 33.14 26.80
CA GLN A 67 5.70 32.36 25.89
C GLN A 67 5.60 30.85 26.17
N GLY A 68 5.46 30.45 27.43
CA GLY A 68 5.23 29.05 27.82
C GLY A 68 3.88 28.52 27.31
N LYS A 69 2.82 29.32 27.41
CA LYS A 69 1.49 28.97 26.87
C LYS A 69 1.51 28.84 25.35
N ASP A 70 2.15 29.77 24.65
CA ASP A 70 2.24 29.74 23.19
C ASP A 70 3.00 28.49 22.71
N ARG A 71 4.13 28.16 23.36
CA ARG A 71 4.89 26.93 23.09
C ARG A 71 4.07 25.67 23.36
N HIS A 72 3.29 25.64 24.45
CA HIS A 72 2.43 24.51 24.76
C HIS A 72 1.32 24.31 23.72
N GLN A 73 0.69 25.40 23.28
CA GLN A 73 -0.32 25.35 22.23
C GLN A 73 0.26 24.85 20.90
N GLN A 74 1.45 25.33 20.53
CA GLN A 74 2.14 24.83 19.34
C GLN A 74 2.43 23.34 19.45
N LEU A 75 2.98 22.89 20.57
CA LEU A 75 3.29 21.47 20.79
C LEU A 75 2.02 20.61 20.75
N GLN A 76 0.89 21.11 21.26
CA GLN A 76 -0.40 20.42 21.20
C GLN A 76 -0.91 20.28 19.76
N GLN A 77 -0.73 21.31 18.92
CA GLN A 77 -1.07 21.25 17.48
C GLN A 77 -0.16 20.27 16.73
N GLU A 78 1.14 20.28 17.02
CA GLU A 78 2.11 19.34 16.45
C GLU A 78 1.78 17.90 16.84
N HIS A 79 1.43 17.67 18.11
CA HIS A 79 1.00 16.36 18.60
C HIS A 79 -0.27 15.87 17.87
N GLN A 80 -1.27 16.74 17.71
CA GLN A 80 -2.50 16.38 16.97
C GLN A 80 -2.19 16.03 15.51
N THR A 81 -1.38 16.86 14.85
CA THR A 81 -0.96 16.62 13.46
C THR A 81 -0.21 15.29 13.32
N LEU A 82 0.65 14.97 14.28
CA LEU A 82 1.38 13.71 14.31
C LEU A 82 0.44 12.52 14.53
N SER A 83 -0.53 12.64 15.44
CA SER A 83 -1.56 11.62 15.69
C SER A 83 -2.35 11.31 14.41
N ASP A 84 -2.79 12.34 13.68
CA ASP A 84 -3.52 12.17 12.42
C ASP A 84 -2.66 11.47 11.36
N LYS A 85 -1.36 11.79 11.28
CA LYS A 85 -0.41 11.12 10.37
C LYS A 85 -0.25 9.64 10.73
N TYR A 86 -0.16 9.31 12.02
CA TYR A 86 -0.09 7.91 12.48
C TYR A 86 -1.35 7.13 12.12
N GLN A 87 -2.54 7.69 12.33
CA GLN A 87 -3.81 7.04 11.97
C GLN A 87 -3.92 6.78 10.46
N ARG A 88 -3.48 7.73 9.63
CA ARG A 88 -3.43 7.55 8.16
C ARG A 88 -2.44 6.46 7.76
N LEU A 89 -1.27 6.42 8.40
CA LEU A 89 -0.27 5.40 8.13
C LEU A 89 -0.78 4.01 8.53
N GLU A 90 -1.39 3.87 9.70
CA GLU A 90 -2.00 2.63 10.17
C GLU A 90 -3.09 2.13 9.20
N SER A 91 -3.94 3.05 8.73
CA SER A 91 -4.97 2.74 7.73
C SER A 91 -4.36 2.24 6.41
N SER A 92 -3.28 2.87 5.94
CA SER A 92 -2.54 2.46 4.75
C SER A 92 -1.89 1.09 4.92
N CYS A 93 -1.30 0.81 6.07
CA CYS A 93 -0.72 -0.51 6.39
C CYS A 93 -1.80 -1.61 6.40
N ASN A 94 -2.97 -1.34 6.97
CA ASN A 94 -4.09 -2.28 6.97
C ASN A 94 -4.62 -2.56 5.56
N GLU A 95 -4.75 -1.54 4.73
CA GLU A 95 -5.15 -1.69 3.33
C GLU A 95 -4.11 -2.49 2.53
N LEU A 96 -2.83 -2.21 2.73
CA LEU A 96 -1.75 -2.95 2.10
C LEU A 96 -1.77 -4.43 2.51
N ARG A 97 -2.04 -4.72 3.80
CA ARG A 97 -2.17 -6.09 4.31
C ARG A 97 -3.30 -6.84 3.60
N LYS A 98 -4.47 -6.22 3.47
CA LYS A 98 -5.61 -6.80 2.73
C LYS A 98 -5.27 -7.10 1.28
N ARG A 99 -4.54 -6.20 0.60
CA ARG A 99 -4.09 -6.42 -0.78
C ARG A 99 -3.12 -7.59 -0.88
N PHE A 100 -2.20 -7.74 0.08
CA PHE A 100 -1.30 -8.90 0.12
C PHE A 100 -2.07 -10.20 0.34
N GLU A 101 -3.03 -10.23 1.26
CA GLU A 101 -3.90 -11.40 1.49
C GLU A 101 -4.66 -11.76 0.19
N ALA A 102 -5.22 -10.78 -0.51
CA ALA A 102 -5.90 -10.98 -1.79
C ALA A 102 -4.97 -11.54 -2.88
N LEU A 103 -3.74 -11.02 -2.98
CA LEU A 103 -2.74 -11.53 -3.93
C LEU A 103 -2.34 -12.97 -3.64
N ILE A 104 -2.21 -13.35 -2.36
CA ILE A 104 -1.93 -14.73 -1.97
C ILE A 104 -3.06 -15.65 -2.43
N THR A 105 -4.32 -15.24 -2.21
CA THR A 105 -5.49 -15.99 -2.66
C THR A 105 -5.52 -16.14 -4.19
N GLN A 106 -5.30 -15.06 -4.93
CA GLN A 106 -5.22 -15.12 -6.40
C GLN A 106 -4.10 -16.03 -6.90
N LYS A 107 -2.92 -15.95 -6.28
CA LYS A 107 -1.78 -16.83 -6.61
C LYS A 107 -2.13 -18.31 -6.38
N ASN A 108 -2.80 -18.62 -5.29
CA ASN A 108 -3.20 -19.99 -4.98
C ASN A 108 -4.28 -20.49 -5.95
N GLN A 109 -5.23 -19.64 -6.33
CA GLN A 109 -6.22 -19.97 -7.35
C GLN A 109 -5.55 -20.26 -8.69
N LEU A 110 -4.65 -19.38 -9.14
CA LEU A 110 -3.92 -19.56 -10.39
C LEU A 110 -3.09 -20.84 -10.40
N LYS A 111 -2.47 -21.19 -9.26
CA LYS A 111 -1.77 -22.46 -9.10
C LYS A 111 -2.70 -23.65 -9.29
N SER A 112 -3.88 -23.63 -8.67
CA SER A 112 -4.87 -24.69 -8.83
C SER A 112 -5.35 -24.81 -10.27
N ASP A 113 -5.60 -23.69 -10.95
CA ASP A 113 -6.04 -23.68 -12.34
C ASP A 113 -4.96 -24.22 -13.27
N TYR A 114 -3.70 -23.88 -13.01
CA TYR A 114 -2.54 -24.41 -13.73
C TYR A 114 -2.42 -25.93 -13.56
N ASP A 115 -2.51 -26.43 -12.32
CA ASP A 115 -2.42 -27.86 -12.03
C ASP A 115 -3.58 -28.63 -12.71
N ASN A 116 -4.79 -28.08 -12.68
CA ASN A 116 -5.96 -28.63 -13.37
C ASN A 116 -5.77 -28.68 -14.90
N LEU A 117 -5.24 -27.61 -15.49
CA LEU A 117 -4.96 -27.56 -16.92
C LEU A 117 -3.88 -28.57 -17.32
N GLY A 118 -2.88 -28.80 -16.45
CA GLY A 118 -1.89 -29.86 -16.62
C GLY A 118 -2.55 -31.24 -16.74
N VAL A 119 -3.43 -31.59 -15.80
CA VAL A 119 -4.18 -32.86 -15.83
C VAL A 119 -5.03 -33.00 -17.09
N GLN A 120 -5.72 -31.93 -17.52
CA GLN A 120 -6.51 -31.94 -18.75
C GLN A 120 -5.63 -32.16 -19.99
N ASN A 121 -4.46 -31.52 -20.05
CA ASN A 121 -3.52 -31.68 -21.15
C ASN A 121 -3.03 -33.13 -21.24
N ASP A 122 -2.62 -33.72 -20.12
CA ASP A 122 -2.19 -35.12 -20.06
C ASP A 122 -3.29 -36.08 -20.54
N SER A 123 -4.54 -35.83 -20.12
CA SER A 123 -5.70 -36.61 -20.59
C SER A 123 -5.92 -36.47 -22.10
N LEU A 124 -5.82 -35.26 -22.65
CA LEU A 124 -5.96 -35.01 -24.09
C LEU A 124 -4.84 -35.66 -24.90
N GLN A 125 -3.60 -35.66 -24.39
CA GLN A 125 -2.47 -36.34 -25.03
C GLN A 125 -2.70 -37.86 -25.10
N LEU A 126 -3.26 -38.46 -24.05
CA LEU A 126 -3.60 -39.87 -24.05
C LEU A 126 -4.68 -40.18 -25.10
N GLN A 127 -5.75 -39.38 -25.15
CA GLN A 127 -6.83 -39.52 -26.15
C GLN A 127 -6.31 -39.38 -27.59
N LEU A 128 -5.42 -38.41 -27.83
CA LEU A 128 -4.78 -38.23 -29.15
C LEU A 128 -3.97 -39.46 -29.56
N LYS A 129 -3.25 -40.07 -28.61
CA LYS A 129 -2.49 -41.30 -28.85
C LYS A 129 -3.40 -42.47 -29.19
N GLU A 130 -4.51 -42.64 -28.45
CA GLU A 130 -5.51 -43.68 -28.71
C GLU A 130 -6.18 -43.50 -30.07
N LEU A 131 -6.61 -42.28 -30.41
CA LEU A 131 -7.17 -41.97 -31.73
C LEU A 131 -6.15 -42.22 -32.86
N GLY A 132 -4.88 -41.89 -32.64
CA GLY A 132 -3.80 -42.22 -33.56
C GLY A 132 -3.69 -43.72 -33.82
N GLN A 133 -3.74 -44.54 -32.77
CA GLN A 133 -3.73 -46.00 -32.89
C GLN A 133 -4.97 -46.53 -33.63
N MET A 134 -6.16 -46.02 -33.32
CA MET A 134 -7.39 -46.42 -34.01
C MET A 134 -7.36 -46.06 -35.50
N ARG A 135 -6.86 -44.86 -35.85
CA ARG A 135 -6.66 -44.43 -37.24
C ARG A 135 -5.72 -45.39 -37.96
N ASP A 136 -4.60 -45.75 -37.37
CA ASP A 136 -3.62 -46.64 -37.99
C ASP A 136 -4.21 -48.06 -38.19
N GLN A 137 -5.00 -48.55 -37.24
CA GLN A 137 -5.73 -49.82 -37.39
C GLN A 137 -6.76 -49.76 -38.53
N LEU A 138 -7.54 -48.68 -38.62
CA LEU A 138 -8.48 -48.48 -39.72
C LEU A 138 -7.76 -48.40 -41.07
N HIS A 139 -6.61 -47.73 -41.13
CA HIS A 139 -5.82 -47.65 -42.35
C HIS A 139 -5.35 -49.04 -42.80
N LYS A 140 -4.87 -49.89 -41.88
CA LYS A 140 -4.50 -51.28 -42.18
C LYS A 140 -5.68 -52.10 -42.70
N LYS A 141 -6.86 -51.98 -42.06
CA LYS A 141 -8.08 -52.67 -42.51
C LYS A 141 -8.52 -52.21 -43.90
N ASN A 142 -8.43 -50.91 -44.18
CA ASN A 142 -8.76 -50.36 -45.49
C ASN A 142 -7.82 -50.88 -46.57
N GLU A 143 -6.52 -50.92 -46.30
CA GLU A 143 -5.52 -51.47 -47.22
C GLU A 143 -5.75 -52.96 -47.51
N GLN A 144 -6.05 -53.76 -46.48
CA GLN A 144 -6.43 -55.17 -46.66
C GLN A 144 -7.69 -55.34 -47.49
N ALA A 145 -8.70 -54.48 -47.28
CA ALA A 145 -9.93 -54.50 -48.08
C ALA A 145 -9.64 -54.16 -49.54
N ARG A 146 -8.81 -53.14 -49.80
CA ARG A 146 -8.36 -52.77 -51.15
C ARG A 146 -7.67 -53.92 -51.85
N GLN A 147 -6.71 -54.57 -51.19
CA GLN A 147 -6.00 -55.75 -51.74
C GLN A 147 -6.96 -56.90 -52.08
N LYS A 148 -7.95 -57.18 -51.21
CA LYS A 148 -8.98 -58.19 -51.48
C LYS A 148 -9.83 -57.85 -52.69
N VAL A 149 -10.23 -56.58 -52.84
CA VAL A 149 -10.99 -56.10 -54.00
C VAL A 149 -10.17 -56.27 -55.28
N GLU A 150 -8.89 -55.91 -55.26
CA GLU A 150 -8.00 -56.06 -56.41
C GLU A 150 -7.81 -57.53 -56.81
N ALA A 151 -7.65 -58.44 -55.84
CA ALA A 151 -7.60 -59.88 -56.09
C ALA A 151 -8.92 -60.43 -56.70
N ILE A 152 -10.08 -59.93 -56.25
CA ILE A 152 -11.37 -60.29 -56.84
C ILE A 152 -11.46 -59.80 -58.29
N ILE A 153 -11.06 -58.56 -58.57
CA ILE A 153 -11.03 -58.00 -59.92
C ILE A 153 -10.16 -58.86 -60.85
N GLN A 154 -8.95 -59.22 -60.41
CA GLN A 154 -8.06 -60.09 -61.18
C GLN A 154 -8.68 -61.47 -61.46
N ARG A 155 -9.32 -62.09 -60.45
CA ARG A 155 -9.99 -63.38 -60.62
C ARG A 155 -11.18 -63.30 -61.58
N LEU A 156 -11.97 -62.23 -61.51
CA LEU A 156 -13.08 -61.98 -62.43
C LEU A 156 -12.59 -61.78 -63.87
N ALA A 157 -11.46 -61.08 -64.07
CA ALA A 157 -10.86 -60.92 -65.40
C ALA A 157 -10.46 -62.26 -66.03
N ILE A 158 -9.78 -63.14 -65.26
CA ILE A 158 -9.41 -64.48 -65.73
C ILE A 158 -10.66 -65.30 -66.09
N LEU A 159 -11.67 -65.32 -65.21
CA LEU A 159 -12.91 -66.06 -65.45
C LEU A 159 -13.64 -65.57 -66.70
N GLY A 160 -13.67 -64.26 -66.94
CA GLY A 160 -14.19 -63.67 -68.17
C GLY A 160 -13.49 -64.21 -69.42
N THR A 161 -12.15 -64.20 -69.43
CA THR A 161 -11.39 -64.74 -70.58
C THR A 161 -11.62 -66.24 -70.81
N ALA A 162 -11.73 -67.04 -69.75
CA ALA A 162 -12.03 -68.46 -69.87
C ALA A 162 -13.45 -68.69 -70.42
N GLN A 163 -14.43 -67.93 -69.95
CA GLN A 163 -15.81 -68.01 -70.42
C GLN A 163 -15.93 -67.57 -71.89
N ASP A 164 -15.20 -66.54 -72.30
CA ASP A 164 -15.13 -66.11 -73.71
C ASP A 164 -14.50 -67.19 -74.60
N SER A 165 -13.40 -67.83 -74.15
CA SER A 165 -12.76 -68.94 -74.86
C SER A 165 -13.71 -70.14 -75.02
N HIS A 166 -14.41 -70.53 -73.96
CA HIS A 166 -15.41 -71.60 -74.03
C HIS A 166 -16.57 -71.25 -74.98
N SER A 167 -16.99 -69.97 -75.00
CA SER A 167 -18.03 -69.50 -75.93
C SER A 167 -17.58 -69.59 -77.38
N GLN A 168 -16.32 -69.26 -77.68
CA GLN A 168 -15.73 -69.40 -79.02
C GLN A 168 -15.60 -70.87 -79.45
N GLU A 169 -15.16 -71.75 -78.55
CA GLU A 169 -15.03 -73.19 -78.83
C GLU A 169 -16.40 -73.84 -79.11
N ILE A 170 -17.45 -73.46 -78.35
CA ILE A 170 -18.83 -73.89 -78.62
C ILE A 170 -19.31 -73.39 -79.99
N GLN A 171 -19.00 -72.14 -80.36
CA GLN A 171 -19.37 -71.60 -81.67
C GLN A 171 -18.72 -72.36 -82.83
N GLN A 172 -17.43 -72.74 -82.69
CA GLN A 172 -16.70 -73.53 -83.68
C GLN A 172 -17.28 -74.95 -83.81
N LEU A 173 -17.60 -75.61 -82.69
CA LEU A 173 -18.23 -76.94 -82.70
C LEU A 173 -19.67 -76.93 -83.24
N ALA A 174 -20.39 -75.82 -83.07
CA ALA A 174 -21.72 -75.65 -83.65
C ALA A 174 -21.71 -75.46 -85.18
N HIS A 175 -20.54 -75.20 -85.80
CA HIS A 175 -20.39 -75.01 -87.25
C HIS A 175 -19.29 -75.93 -87.82
N PRO A 176 -19.51 -77.26 -87.95
CA PRO A 176 -18.42 -78.16 -88.29
C PRO A 176 -17.92 -78.07 -89.73
N HIS A 177 -18.71 -77.62 -90.72
CA HIS A 177 -18.29 -77.54 -92.14
C HIS A 177 -18.97 -76.36 -92.86
N ALA A 178 -18.18 -75.34 -93.22
CA ALA A 178 -18.53 -74.34 -94.23
C ALA A 178 -17.38 -74.04 -95.21
N GLU A 179 -16.29 -74.84 -95.22
CA GLU A 179 -15.19 -74.72 -96.20
C GLU A 179 -14.82 -76.07 -96.84
N GLN A 180 -15.82 -76.90 -97.10
CA GLN A 180 -15.72 -77.97 -98.10
C GLN A 180 -16.92 -77.81 -99.05
N LEU A 181 -16.78 -76.94 -100.05
CA LEU A 181 -17.48 -76.96 -101.35
C LEU A 181 -17.21 -75.66 -102.14
N ASP A 182 -15.97 -75.49 -102.61
CA ASP A 182 -15.71 -74.99 -103.97
C ASP A 182 -15.06 -76.18 -104.70
N LEU A 183 -15.86 -77.07 -105.28
CA LEU A 183 -16.22 -77.08 -106.70
C LEU A 183 -15.01 -77.24 -107.62
N GLU A 184 -14.71 -78.50 -107.95
CA GLU A 184 -14.42 -78.85 -109.34
C GLU A 184 -15.52 -78.24 -110.23
N ASP A 185 -15.18 -77.31 -111.11
CA ASP A 185 -15.57 -77.43 -112.51
C ASP A 185 -14.76 -76.52 -113.43
N SER A 186 -14.49 -77.05 -114.63
CA SER A 186 -14.23 -76.34 -115.88
C SER A 186 -12.82 -75.85 -116.21
N THR A 187 -12.05 -76.79 -116.76
CA THR A 187 -11.45 -76.72 -118.11
C THR A 187 -11.70 -75.43 -118.94
N SER A 188 -10.63 -74.76 -119.39
CA SER A 188 -10.38 -74.31 -120.79
C SER A 188 -9.12 -73.43 -120.79
N ASN A 189 -8.00 -73.84 -121.39
CA ASN A 189 -7.64 -73.82 -122.82
C ASN A 189 -6.93 -72.51 -123.22
N GLU A 190 -5.74 -72.69 -123.81
CA GLU A 190 -4.74 -71.75 -124.39
C GLU A 190 -3.81 -70.97 -123.46
#